data_AF-V6KUR9-F1
#
_entry.id   AF-V6KUR9-F1
#
_cell.length_a   1.000
_cell.length_b   1.000
_cell.length_c   1.000
_cell.angle_alpha   90.00
_cell.angle_beta   90.00
_cell.angle_gamma   90.00
#
_symmetry.space_group_name_H-M   'P 1'
#
loop_
_entity.id
_entity.type
_entity.pdbx_description
1 polymer ?
#
loop_
_entity_poly.entity_id
_entity_poly.type
_entity_poly.pdbx_seq_one_letter_code
_entity_poly.pdbx_strand_id
1 'polypeptide(L)'
;MLPKSKADLYAAIRRDASTGMSTRALMRKYGAGYETVQRALISALPEPRKKMRPRATRLDPYKPVFDAIPTPTASPPPAPEPNSSPWADSVLERPRL
;
A
#
# COMPACT_ATOMS: atom_id res chain seq x y z
N MET A 1 18.93 7.15 18.04
CA MET A 1 17.81 7.28 17.09
C MET A 1 17.64 5.97 16.36
N LEU A 2 16.46 5.35 16.43
CA LEU A 2 16.18 4.22 15.55
C LEU A 2 16.01 4.74 14.10
N PRO A 3 16.54 4.03 13.11
CA PRO A 3 16.37 4.37 11.69
C PRO A 3 14.88 4.37 11.31
N LYS A 4 14.44 5.38 10.54
CA LYS A 4 13.03 5.57 10.14
C LYS A 4 12.54 4.52 9.13
N SER A 5 13.44 3.92 8.35
CA SER A 5 13.13 2.85 7.39
C SER A 5 14.10 1.67 7.50
N LYS A 6 13.73 0.51 6.93
CA LYS A 6 14.61 -0.69 6.90
C LYS A 6 15.90 -0.45 6.09
N ALA A 7 15.84 0.39 5.05
CA ALA A 7 17.00 0.78 4.28
C ALA A 7 17.95 1.66 5.11
N ASP A 8 17.41 2.60 5.89
CA ASP A 8 18.20 3.42 6.82
C ASP A 8 18.86 2.57 7.89
N LEU A 9 18.20 1.49 8.35
CA LEU A 9 18.77 0.53 9.29
C LEU A 9 19.99 -0.17 8.71
N TYR A 10 19.89 -0.63 7.47
CA TYR A 10 21.00 -1.30 6.79
C TYR A 10 22.16 -0.34 6.55
N ALA A 11 21.88 0.91 6.15
CA ALA A 11 22.90 1.95 5.98
C ALA A 11 23.59 2.31 7.31
N ALA A 12 22.84 2.44 8.40
CA ALA A 12 23.39 2.74 9.72
C ALA A 12 24.29 1.61 10.23
N ILE A 13 23.85 0.34 10.10
CA ILE A 13 24.66 -0.83 10.47
C ILE A 13 25.98 -0.85 9.70
N ARG A 14 25.97 -0.58 8.38
CA ARG A 14 27.21 -0.55 7.58
C ARG A 14 28.17 0.55 8.01
N ARG A 15 27.66 1.74 8.34
CA ARG A 15 28.48 2.84 8.88
C ARG A 15 29.14 2.44 10.18
N ASP A 16 28.37 1.92 11.13
CA ASP A 16 28.92 1.51 12.43
C ASP A 16 29.86 0.31 12.32
N ALA A 17 29.59 -0.64 11.43
CA ALA A 17 30.50 -1.74 11.16
C ALA A 17 31.84 -1.25 10.59
N SER A 18 31.82 -0.25 9.69
CA SER A 18 33.04 0.37 9.16
C SER A 18 33.85 1.12 10.24
N THR A 19 33.21 1.57 11.33
CA THR A 19 33.90 2.13 12.51
C THR A 19 34.47 1.07 13.45
N GLY A 20 34.37 -0.22 13.11
CA GLY A 20 34.94 -1.32 13.90
C GLY A 20 34.03 -1.85 15.01
N MET A 21 32.73 -1.53 15.01
CA MET A 21 31.81 -2.11 16.00
C MET A 21 31.61 -3.61 15.79
N SER A 22 31.61 -4.38 16.88
CA SER A 22 31.33 -5.81 16.83
C SER A 22 29.86 -6.09 16.49
N THR A 23 29.60 -7.25 15.89
CA THR A 23 28.25 -7.71 15.52
C THR A 23 27.29 -7.69 16.71
N ARG A 24 27.77 -8.03 17.91
CA ARG A 24 26.96 -8.02 19.14
C ARG A 24 26.66 -6.63 19.66
N ALA A 25 27.57 -5.67 19.48
CA ALA A 25 27.31 -4.26 19.77
C ALA A 25 26.25 -3.70 18.81
N LEU A 26 26.34 -4.03 17.52
CA LEU A 26 25.35 -3.63 16.51
C LEU A 26 23.95 -4.17 16.84
N MET A 27 23.84 -5.45 17.20
CA MET A 27 22.56 -6.05 17.61
C MET A 27 21.92 -5.30 18.78
N ARG A 28 22.70 -4.94 19.81
CA ARG A 28 22.22 -4.21 20.99
C ARG A 28 21.85 -2.77 20.67
N LYS A 29 22.64 -2.07 19.85
CA LYS A 29 22.43 -0.66 19.49
C LYS A 29 21.17 -0.47 18.64
N TYR A 30 20.92 -1.40 17.71
CA TYR A 30 19.82 -1.30 16.74
C TYR A 30 18.61 -2.17 17.08
N GLY A 31 18.67 -3.01 18.12
CA GLY A 31 17.61 -3.96 18.45
C GLY A 31 17.36 -5.00 17.34
N ALA A 32 18.37 -5.25 16.50
CA ALA A 32 18.28 -6.14 15.35
C ALA A 32 18.88 -7.51 15.68
N GLY A 33 18.29 -8.58 15.14
CA GLY A 33 18.83 -9.94 15.29
C GLY A 33 20.09 -10.17 14.42
N TYR A 34 20.84 -11.23 14.74
CA TYR A 34 22.08 -11.60 14.05
C TYR A 34 21.92 -11.67 12.53
N GLU A 35 20.87 -12.35 12.03
CA GLU A 35 20.61 -12.45 10.59
C GLU A 35 20.43 -11.09 9.92
N THR A 36 19.79 -10.13 10.62
CA THR A 36 19.55 -8.80 10.05
C THR A 36 20.85 -8.02 9.94
N VAL A 37 21.72 -8.13 10.95
CA VAL A 37 23.05 -7.52 10.91
C VAL A 37 23.89 -8.16 9.80
N GLN A 38 23.93 -9.49 9.71
CA GLN A 38 24.67 -10.18 8.64
C GLN A 38 24.16 -9.83 7.24
N ARG A 39 22.84 -9.82 7.03
CA ARG A 39 22.26 -9.39 5.74
C ARG A 39 22.59 -7.94 5.41
N ALA A 40 22.65 -7.05 6.40
CA ALA A 40 23.05 -5.66 6.19
C ALA A 40 24.53 -5.48 5.84
N LEU A 41 25.39 -6.39 6.29
CA LEU A 41 26.81 -6.42 5.92
C LEU A 41 27.02 -6.97 4.51
N ILE A 42 26.23 -7.98 4.12
CA ILE A 42 26.33 -8.66 2.82
C ILE A 42 25.62 -7.87 1.71
N SER A 43 24.46 -7.27 1.99
CA SER A 43 23.64 -6.55 1.00
C SER A 43 23.41 -5.09 1.39
N ALA A 44 23.62 -4.19 0.43
CA ALA A 44 23.42 -2.76 0.62
C ALA A 44 21.94 -2.36 0.78
N LEU A 45 21.04 -3.13 0.16
CA LEU A 45 19.61 -2.89 0.20
C LEU A 45 18.90 -4.08 0.86
N PRO A 46 17.88 -3.82 1.69
CA PRO A 46 17.08 -4.90 2.23
C PRO A 46 16.41 -5.64 1.06
N GLU A 47 16.62 -6.95 1.00
CA GLU A 47 15.99 -7.78 -0.03
C GLU A 47 14.47 -7.60 0.04
N PRO A 48 13.79 -7.44 -1.11
CA PRO A 48 12.33 -7.30 -1.11
C PRO A 48 11.72 -8.51 -0.43
N ARG A 49 10.74 -8.27 0.45
CA ARG A 49 10.05 -9.34 1.16
C ARG A 49 9.52 -10.34 0.14
N LYS A 50 9.94 -11.61 0.26
CA LYS A 50 9.45 -12.69 -0.59
C LYS A 50 7.93 -12.64 -0.60
N LYS A 51 7.35 -12.41 -1.78
CA LYS A 51 5.89 -12.43 -1.94
C LYS A 51 5.41 -13.83 -1.53
N MET A 52 4.42 -13.87 -0.65
CA MET A 52 3.80 -15.14 -0.31
C MET A 52 3.23 -15.73 -1.61
N ARG A 53 3.45 -17.02 -1.85
CA ARG A 53 2.80 -17.70 -2.97
C ARG A 53 1.28 -17.48 -2.84
N PRO A 54 0.58 -17.13 -3.93
CA PRO A 54 -0.87 -17.06 -3.90
C PRO A 54 -1.40 -18.39 -3.37
N ARG A 55 -2.17 -18.36 -2.29
CA ARG A 55 -2.85 -19.54 -1.78
C ARG A 55 -4.23 -19.53 -2.37
N ALA A 56 -4.62 -20.63 -3.00
CA ALA A 56 -6.01 -20.82 -3.39
C ALA A 56 -6.87 -20.75 -2.12
N THR A 57 -7.76 -19.77 -2.06
CA THR A 57 -8.78 -19.68 -1.02
C THR A 57 -9.97 -20.53 -1.43
N ARG A 58 -10.75 -21.02 -0.46
CA ARG A 58 -12.00 -21.75 -0.73
C ARG A 58 -13.00 -20.93 -1.55
N LEU A 59 -12.80 -19.60 -1.63
CA LEU A 59 -13.63 -18.66 -2.36
C LEU A 59 -13.21 -18.52 -3.83
N ASP A 60 -12.00 -18.92 -4.20
CA ASP A 60 -11.49 -18.78 -5.57
C ASP A 60 -12.32 -19.55 -6.61
N PRO A 61 -12.86 -20.75 -6.32
CA PRO A 61 -13.81 -21.42 -7.24
C PRO A 61 -15.12 -20.66 -7.45
N TYR A 62 -15.52 -19.78 -6.52
CA TYR A 62 -16.77 -19.02 -6.59
C TYR A 62 -16.61 -17.62 -7.18
N LYS A 63 -15.38 -17.18 -7.48
CA LYS A 63 -15.11 -15.91 -8.16
C LYS A 63 -15.97 -15.68 -9.41
N PRO A 64 -16.09 -16.65 -10.36
CA PRO A 64 -16.89 -16.43 -11.57
C PRO A 64 -18.38 -16.22 -11.28
N VAL A 65 -18.89 -16.71 -10.15
CA VAL A 65 -20.29 -16.49 -9.75
C VAL A 65 -20.50 -15.02 -9.37
N PHE A 66 -19.54 -14.41 -8.67
CA PHE A 66 -19.62 -12.99 -8.32
C PHE A 66 -19.40 -12.08 -9.54
N ASP A 67 -18.48 -12.44 -10.44
CA ASP A 67 -18.22 -11.67 -11.66
C ASP A 67 -19.42 -11.68 -12.62
N ALA A 68 -20.25 -12.72 -12.57
CA ALA A 68 -21.49 -12.84 -13.34
C ALA A 68 -22.65 -12.01 -12.78
N ILE A 69 -22.53 -11.42 -11.58
CA ILE A 69 -23.54 -10.53 -11.02
C ILE A 69 -23.23 -9.12 -11.50
N PRO A 70 -23.96 -8.57 -12.50
CA PRO A 70 -23.78 -7.19 -12.89
C PRO A 70 -24.21 -6.29 -11.73
N THR A 71 -23.25 -5.56 -11.15
CA THR A 71 -23.58 -4.42 -10.29
C THR A 71 -24.32 -3.40 -11.16
N PRO A 72 -25.47 -2.83 -10.73
CA PRO A 72 -26.25 -1.87 -11.53
C PRO A 72 -25.52 -0.55 -11.85
N THR A 73 -24.23 -0.44 -11.52
CA THR A 73 -23.37 0.74 -11.64
C THR A 73 -22.16 0.49 -12.54
N ALA A 74 -22.38 -0.17 -13.67
CA ALA A 74 -21.38 -0.27 -14.76
C ALA A 74 -21.85 0.51 -16.01
N SER A 75 -22.34 1.72 -15.76
CA SER A 75 -22.23 2.90 -16.62
C SER A 75 -22.70 4.03 -15.70
N PRO A 76 -21.88 5.07 -15.39
CA PRO A 76 -22.51 6.31 -15.00
C PRO A 76 -23.52 6.63 -16.12
N PRO A 77 -24.81 6.91 -15.81
CA PRO A 77 -25.67 7.45 -16.85
C PRO A 77 -24.91 8.64 -17.46
N PRO A 78 -24.95 8.84 -18.79
CA PRO A 78 -24.45 10.08 -19.35
C PRO A 78 -25.07 11.20 -18.50
N ALA A 79 -24.23 12.12 -18.00
CA ALA A 79 -24.72 13.22 -17.19
C ALA A 79 -25.97 13.77 -17.88
N PRO A 80 -27.09 13.99 -17.16
CA PRO A 80 -28.28 14.52 -17.80
C PRO A 80 -27.87 15.77 -18.58
N GLU A 81 -28.20 15.80 -19.87
CA GLU A 81 -28.08 17.01 -20.68
C GLU A 81 -28.60 18.18 -19.82
N PRO A 82 -27.88 19.30 -19.70
CA PRO A 82 -28.20 20.36 -18.73
C PRO A 82 -29.63 20.93 -18.85
N ASN A 83 -30.37 20.56 -19.91
CA ASN A 83 -31.70 21.05 -20.23
C ASN A 83 -32.82 19.99 -20.30
N SER A 84 -32.64 18.77 -19.79
CA SER A 84 -33.72 17.75 -19.78
C SER A 84 -34.24 17.39 -18.39
N SER A 85 -34.32 18.37 -17.48
CA SER A 85 -35.11 18.19 -16.26
C SER A 85 -36.54 18.69 -16.51
N PRO A 86 -37.59 17.86 -16.33
CA PRO A 86 -38.99 18.29 -16.45
C PRO A 86 -39.41 19.29 -15.36
N TRP A 87 -38.50 19.59 -14.43
CA TRP A 87 -38.66 20.59 -13.36
C TRP A 87 -37.85 21.87 -13.61
N ALA A 88 -37.16 22.00 -14.75
CA ALA A 88 -36.35 23.18 -15.06
C ALA A 88 -37.20 24.43 -15.31
N ASP A 89 -38.37 24.28 -15.93
CA ASP A 89 -39.27 25.42 -16.21
C ASP A 89 -39.92 25.98 -14.93
N SER A 90 -40.09 25.18 -13.89
CA SER A 90 -40.73 25.61 -12.63
C SER A 90 -39.85 26.47 -11.72
N VAL A 91 -38.56 26.66 -12.03
CA VAL A 91 -37.65 27.47 -11.19
C VAL A 91 -37.74 28.96 -11.50
N LEU A 92 -38.29 29.35 -12.66
CA LEU A 92 -38.44 30.77 -13.05
C LEU A 92 -39.68 31.47 -12.49
N GLU A 93 -40.61 30.74 -11.85
CA GLU A 93 -41.89 31.27 -11.36
C GLU A 93 -41.96 31.41 -9.84
N ARG A 94 -40.82 31.69 -9.19
CA ARG A 94 -40.84 32.23 -7.83
C ARG A 94 -40.97 33.75 -7.90
N PRO A 95 -42.08 34.36 -7.43
CA PRO A 95 -42.12 35.80 -7.27
C PRO A 95 -41.06 36.19 -6.24
N ARG A 96 -40.13 37.07 -6.64
CA ARG A 96 -39.25 37.76 -5.68
C ARG A 96 -40.14 38.63 -4.82
N LEU A 97 -40.26 38.29 -3.54
CA LEU A 97 -40.66 39.23 -2.49
C LEU A 97 -39.47 40.09 -2.12
#